data_AF-A0AAU1AZ61-F1
#
_entry.id   AF-A0AAU1AZ61-F1
#
_cell.length_a   1.000
_cell.length_b   1.000
_cell.length_c   1.000
_cell.angle_alpha   90.00
_cell.angle_beta   90.00
_cell.angle_gamma   90.00
#
_symmetry.space_group_name_H-M   'P 1'
#
loop_
_entity.id
_entity.type
_entity.pdbx_description
1 polymer ?
#
loop_
_entity_poly.entity_id
_entity_poly.type
_entity_poly.pdbx_seq_one_letter_code
_entity_poly.pdbx_strand_id
1 'polypeptide(L)'
;MTDPEPDPDPDVAPDALFEDIAADLAPRGVTTGAMFGARALKARGKVFACLNGDTLAVKLGAGTPAHTKALSLPGVELFDPSGAGHPFKDWVVLPAGRAEHWPHYAERGLAALGG
;
A
#
# COMPACT_ATOMS: atom_id res chain seq x y z
N MET A 1 32.97 7.17 -2.49
CA MET A 1 31.77 6.97 -1.65
C MET A 1 30.62 7.05 -2.63
N THR A 2 30.41 5.94 -3.36
CA THR A 2 29.51 5.91 -4.51
C THR A 2 28.10 5.90 -3.98
N ASP A 3 27.42 7.04 -4.12
CA ASP A 3 25.97 7.09 -4.19
C ASP A 3 25.59 6.40 -5.51
N PRO A 4 24.90 5.25 -5.50
CA PRO A 4 24.30 4.77 -6.73
C PRO A 4 23.11 5.68 -7.02
N GLU A 5 23.27 6.60 -7.98
CA GLU A 5 22.12 7.24 -8.64
C GLU A 5 21.19 6.10 -9.09
N PRO A 6 19.95 6.00 -8.57
CA PRO A 6 19.04 4.97 -9.04
C PRO A 6 18.60 5.35 -10.44
N ASP A 7 19.06 4.60 -11.45
CA ASP A 7 18.58 4.68 -12.83
C ASP A 7 17.03 4.64 -12.86
N PRO A 8 16.32 5.66 -13.34
CA PRO A 8 14.89 5.55 -13.61
C PRO A 8 14.68 5.04 -15.05
N ASP A 9 14.57 3.72 -15.21
CA ASP A 9 14.11 3.12 -16.48
C ASP A 9 12.56 3.19 -16.64
N PRO A 10 12.05 3.30 -17.88
CA PRO A 10 10.83 4.04 -18.22
C PRO A 10 9.54 3.18 -18.38
N ASP A 11 9.23 2.31 -17.41
CA ASP A 11 7.93 1.62 -17.32
C ASP A 11 7.63 1.44 -15.81
N VAL A 12 6.76 2.29 -15.26
CA VAL A 12 6.67 2.63 -13.82
C VAL A 12 6.64 1.38 -12.92
N ALA A 13 7.79 0.99 -12.37
CA ALA A 13 7.89 -0.16 -11.48
C ALA A 13 7.02 0.08 -10.23
N PRO A 14 6.30 -0.94 -9.73
CA PRO A 14 5.45 -0.83 -8.54
C PRO A 14 6.24 -0.33 -7.32
N ASP A 15 7.53 -0.66 -7.24
CA ASP A 15 8.47 -0.12 -6.24
C ASP A 15 8.63 1.40 -6.33
N ALA A 16 8.83 1.95 -7.53
CA ALA A 16 9.04 3.38 -7.70
C ALA A 16 7.79 4.18 -7.30
N LEU A 17 6.61 3.70 -7.70
CA LEU A 17 5.35 4.31 -7.29
C LEU A 17 5.13 4.20 -5.77
N PHE A 18 5.47 3.06 -5.17
CA PHE A 18 5.40 2.89 -3.73
C PHE A 18 6.28 3.89 -2.97
N GLU A 19 7.51 4.11 -3.45
CA GLU A 19 8.44 5.08 -2.86
C GLU A 19 7.95 6.52 -3.04
N ASP A 20 7.36 6.85 -4.19
CA ASP A 20 6.74 8.16 -4.43
C ASP A 20 5.58 8.42 -3.44
N ILE A 21 4.69 7.44 -3.26
CA ILE A 21 3.63 7.49 -2.25
C ILE A 21 4.21 7.66 -0.85
N ALA A 22 5.29 6.92 -0.54
CA ALA A 22 5.94 7.04 0.75
C ALA A 22 6.52 8.44 1.00
N ALA A 23 7.14 9.04 -0.03
CA ALA A 23 7.71 10.37 0.02
C ALA A 23 6.62 11.45 0.17
N ASP A 24 5.51 11.34 -0.56
CA ASP A 24 4.36 12.26 -0.43
C ASP A 24 3.73 12.20 0.96
N LEU A 25 3.64 11.00 1.53
CA LEU A 25 3.08 10.79 2.86
C LEU A 25 4.07 11.01 4.01
N ALA A 26 5.37 11.04 3.74
CA ALA A 26 6.42 11.30 4.74
C ALA A 26 6.16 12.53 5.62
N PRO A 27 5.80 13.72 5.08
CA PRO A 27 5.45 14.90 5.89
C PRO A 27 4.23 14.68 6.82
N ARG A 28 3.39 13.67 6.58
CA ARG A 28 2.28 13.28 7.46
C ARG A 28 2.70 12.29 8.56
N GLY A 29 3.98 11.99 8.68
CA GLY A 29 4.54 11.05 9.66
C GLY A 29 4.51 9.59 9.20
N VAL A 30 4.45 9.36 7.88
CA VAL A 30 4.63 8.03 7.30
C VAL A 30 6.11 7.72 7.13
N THR A 31 6.46 6.46 7.34
CA THR A 31 7.82 5.93 7.22
C THR A 31 7.77 4.63 6.44
N THR A 32 8.77 4.39 5.60
CA THR A 32 8.97 3.08 4.97
C THR A 32 9.59 2.11 5.98
N GLY A 33 9.28 0.83 5.82
CA GLY A 33 9.90 -0.25 6.55
C GLY A 33 9.68 -1.57 5.84
N ALA A 34 10.01 -2.67 6.49
CA ALA A 34 9.73 -4.00 5.99
C ALA A 34 8.67 -4.71 6.86
N MET A 35 7.85 -5.54 6.23
CA MET A 35 6.94 -6.48 6.85
C MET A 35 7.00 -7.80 6.08
N PHE A 36 7.41 -8.90 6.73
CA PHE A 36 7.58 -10.22 6.09
C PHE A 36 8.51 -10.24 4.86
N GLY A 37 9.54 -9.40 4.82
CA GLY A 37 10.46 -9.28 3.67
C GLY A 37 9.94 -8.40 2.53
N ALA A 38 8.68 -7.95 2.60
CA ALA A 38 8.07 -7.00 1.69
C ALA A 38 8.19 -5.55 2.20
N ARG A 39 8.24 -4.57 1.29
CA ARG A 39 8.24 -3.13 1.63
C ARG A 39 6.89 -2.75 2.20
N ALA A 40 6.88 -1.92 3.24
CA ALA A 40 5.68 -1.57 3.99
C ALA A 40 5.68 -0.12 4.47
N LEU A 41 4.54 0.55 4.39
CA LEU A 41 4.33 1.89 4.94
C LEU A 41 3.81 1.80 6.36
N LYS A 42 4.47 2.52 7.25
CA LYS A 42 4.20 2.60 8.69
C LYS A 42 3.87 4.03 9.06
N ALA A 43 2.77 4.22 9.77
CA ALA A 43 2.41 5.51 10.35
C ALA A 43 1.96 5.29 11.79
N ARG A 44 2.34 6.20 12.69
CA ARG A 44 1.99 6.10 14.13
C ARG A 44 2.37 4.76 14.76
N GLY A 45 3.45 4.14 14.28
CA GLY A 45 3.92 2.82 14.73
C GLY A 45 3.09 1.62 14.23
N LYS A 46 2.13 1.83 13.31
CA LYS A 46 1.31 0.76 12.72
C LYS A 46 1.55 0.67 11.21
N VAL A 47 1.68 -0.54 10.69
CA VAL A 47 1.70 -0.77 9.23
C VAL A 47 0.29 -0.60 8.69
N PHE A 48 0.16 0.15 7.60
CA PHE A 48 -1.12 0.33 6.89
C PHE A 48 -1.03 0.10 5.40
N ALA A 49 0.15 -0.02 4.81
CA ALA A 49 0.28 -0.50 3.44
C ALA A 49 1.51 -1.39 3.31
N CYS A 50 1.49 -2.34 2.39
CA CYS A 50 2.65 -3.12 2.00
C CYS A 50 2.61 -3.51 0.53
N LEU A 51 3.77 -3.44 -0.12
CA LEU A 51 3.97 -3.83 -1.50
C LEU A 51 4.44 -5.28 -1.54
N ASN A 52 3.64 -6.16 -2.13
CA ASN A 52 3.92 -7.57 -2.32
C ASN A 52 4.01 -7.88 -3.82
N GLY A 53 5.23 -7.90 -4.36
CA GLY A 53 5.46 -7.97 -5.81
C GLY A 53 4.77 -6.80 -6.52
N ASP A 54 3.88 -7.12 -7.45
CA ASP A 54 3.10 -6.15 -8.23
C ASP A 54 1.77 -5.75 -7.59
N THR A 55 1.58 -6.04 -6.30
CA THR A 55 0.31 -5.73 -5.60
C THR A 55 0.54 -4.91 -4.34
N LEU A 56 -0.30 -3.91 -4.11
CA LEU A 56 -0.26 -3.07 -2.93
C LEU A 56 -1.41 -3.46 -2.00
N ALA A 57 -1.08 -4.08 -0.87
CA ALA A 57 -2.05 -4.28 0.20
C ALA A 57 -2.15 -3.01 1.05
N VAL A 58 -3.37 -2.49 1.24
CA VAL A 58 -3.64 -1.28 2.02
C VAL A 58 -4.73 -1.55 3.04
N LYS A 59 -4.50 -1.15 4.29
CA LYS A 59 -5.45 -1.18 5.38
C LYS A 59 -6.38 0.03 5.29
N LEU A 60 -7.61 -0.18 4.84
CA LEU A 60 -8.63 0.86 4.75
C LEU A 60 -9.62 0.84 5.93
N GLY A 61 -9.60 -0.23 6.73
CA GLY A 61 -10.56 -0.45 7.82
C GLY A 61 -11.88 -1.02 7.29
N ALA A 62 -12.30 -2.15 7.87
CA ALA A 62 -13.49 -2.85 7.43
C ALA A 62 -14.73 -1.97 7.60
N GLY A 63 -15.51 -1.84 6.54
CA GLY A 63 -16.75 -1.03 6.55
C GLY A 63 -16.55 0.47 6.36
N THR A 64 -15.34 0.95 6.07
CA THR A 64 -15.14 2.33 5.63
C THR A 64 -15.60 2.53 4.18
N PRO A 65 -16.01 3.75 3.79
CA PRO A 65 -16.39 4.02 2.41
C PRO A 65 -15.22 3.80 1.43
N ALA A 66 -13.97 4.00 1.86
CA ALA A 66 -12.80 3.71 1.04
C ALA A 66 -12.65 2.19 0.81
N HIS A 67 -12.85 1.37 1.84
CA HIS A 67 -12.81 -0.08 1.75
C HIS A 67 -13.85 -0.63 0.78
N THR A 68 -15.11 -0.19 0.90
CA THR A 68 -16.18 -0.62 -0.01
C THR A 68 -15.91 -0.20 -1.45
N LYS A 69 -15.36 1.00 -1.67
CA LYS A 69 -14.97 1.47 -3.01
C LYS A 69 -13.83 0.65 -3.60
N ALA A 70 -12.79 0.35 -2.80
CA ALA A 70 -11.67 -0.46 -3.24
C ALA A 70 -12.14 -1.86 -3.67
N LEU A 71 -12.93 -2.54 -2.83
CA LEU A 71 -13.48 -3.86 -3.15
C LEU A 71 -14.46 -3.87 -4.34
N SER A 72 -15.00 -2.71 -4.71
CA SER A 72 -15.84 -2.57 -5.91
C SER A 72 -15.01 -2.48 -7.20
N LEU A 73 -13.69 -2.28 -7.10
CA LEU A 73 -12.81 -2.25 -8.26
C LEU A 73 -12.51 -3.67 -8.75
N PRO A 74 -12.47 -3.90 -10.07
CA PRO A 74 -12.14 -5.20 -10.62
C PRO A 74 -10.68 -5.57 -10.34
N GLY A 75 -10.47 -6.79 -9.85
CA GLY A 75 -9.15 -7.32 -9.47
C GLY A 75 -8.69 -6.93 -8.06
N VAL A 76 -9.51 -6.22 -7.29
CA VAL A 76 -9.22 -5.94 -5.88
C VAL A 76 -9.82 -7.03 -5.00
N GLU A 77 -8.99 -7.58 -4.13
CA GLU A 77 -9.38 -8.66 -3.22
C GLU A 77 -9.00 -8.30 -1.78
N LEU A 78 -9.49 -9.08 -0.82
CA LEU A 78 -9.05 -8.92 0.56
C LEU A 78 -7.66 -9.54 0.74
N PHE A 79 -6.82 -8.90 1.56
CA PHE A 79 -5.48 -9.42 1.83
C PHE A 79 -5.57 -10.68 2.71
N ASP A 80 -5.23 -11.84 2.15
CA ASP A 80 -5.15 -13.12 2.86
C ASP A 80 -3.69 -13.61 2.93
N PRO A 81 -2.90 -13.16 3.94
CA PRO A 81 -1.52 -13.60 4.07
C PRO A 81 -1.40 -15.08 4.44
N SER A 82 -2.45 -15.67 5.00
CA SER A 82 -2.44 -17.05 5.48
C SER A 82 -2.73 -18.08 4.39
N GLY A 83 -3.33 -17.67 3.26
CA GLY A 83 -3.78 -18.57 2.19
C GLY A 83 -4.77 -19.65 2.65
N ALA A 84 -5.32 -19.50 3.86
CA ALA A 84 -6.12 -20.49 4.57
C ALA A 84 -7.60 -20.05 4.68
N GLY A 85 -8.00 -19.03 3.91
CA GLY A 85 -9.35 -18.51 3.93
C GLY A 85 -9.66 -17.62 5.13
N HIS A 86 -8.67 -16.92 5.67
CA HIS A 86 -8.86 -15.95 6.75
C HIS A 86 -8.40 -14.55 6.33
N PRO A 87 -9.03 -13.98 5.28
CA PRO A 87 -8.65 -12.67 4.78
C PRO A 87 -8.82 -11.61 5.85
N PHE A 88 -7.88 -10.67 5.89
CA PHE A 88 -7.98 -9.50 6.74
C PHE A 88 -9.02 -8.56 6.14
N LYS A 89 -10.23 -8.59 6.69
CA LYS A 89 -11.37 -7.73 6.29
C LYS A 89 -11.11 -6.22 6.33
N ASP A 90 -10.02 -5.80 6.98
CA ASP A 90 -9.60 -4.40 7.05
C ASP A 90 -8.63 -4.01 5.93
N TRP A 91 -8.13 -4.99 5.18
CA TRP A 91 -7.06 -4.85 4.19
C TRP A 91 -7.53 -5.29 2.81
N VAL A 92 -7.20 -4.48 1.83
CA VAL A 92 -7.48 -4.75 0.42
C VAL A 92 -6.18 -4.81 -0.36
N VAL A 93 -6.14 -5.63 -1.40
CA VAL A 93 -5.00 -5.80 -2.30
C VAL A 93 -5.33 -5.15 -3.63
N LEU A 94 -4.57 -4.13 -3.99
CA LEU A 94 -4.68 -3.40 -5.25
C LEU A 94 -3.62 -3.93 -6.22
N PRO A 95 -4.00 -4.52 -7.37
CA PRO A 95 -3.03 -4.97 -8.36
C PRO A 95 -2.36 -3.77 -9.06
N ALA A 96 -1.19 -3.99 -9.68
CA ALA A 96 -0.47 -2.98 -10.46
C ALA A 96 -1.31 -2.42 -11.63
N GLY A 97 -2.26 -3.18 -12.17
CA GLY A 97 -3.25 -2.66 -13.13
C GLY A 97 -4.15 -1.54 -12.57
N ARG A 98 -4.09 -1.28 -11.26
CA ARG A 98 -4.77 -0.19 -10.54
C ARG A 98 -3.79 0.69 -9.78
N ALA A 99 -2.52 0.69 -10.18
CA ALA A 99 -1.45 1.53 -9.64
C ALA A 99 -1.86 3.01 -9.56
N GLU A 100 -2.60 3.51 -10.54
CA GLU A 100 -3.16 4.88 -10.55
C GLU A 100 -3.97 5.24 -9.28
N HIS A 101 -4.59 4.26 -8.62
CA HIS A 101 -5.38 4.48 -7.41
C HIS A 101 -4.61 4.23 -6.10
N TRP A 102 -3.40 3.69 -6.17
CA TRP A 102 -2.57 3.42 -5.01
C TRP A 102 -2.36 4.66 -4.11
N PRO A 103 -1.94 5.84 -4.62
CA PRO A 103 -1.79 7.03 -3.79
C PRO A 103 -3.10 7.40 -3.09
N HIS A 104 -4.23 7.36 -3.82
CA HIS A 104 -5.54 7.65 -3.26
C HIS A 104 -5.89 6.73 -2.09
N TYR A 105 -5.71 5.42 -2.24
CA TYR A 105 -6.02 4.46 -1.17
C TYR A 105 -5.01 4.50 -0.03
N ALA A 106 -3.73 4.76 -0.31
CA ALA A 106 -2.71 4.94 0.73
C ALA A 106 -3.04 6.13 1.63
N GLU A 107 -3.47 7.26 1.06
CA GLU A 107 -3.97 8.41 1.84
C GLU A 107 -5.19 8.04 2.70
N ARG A 108 -6.14 7.28 2.14
CA ARG A 108 -7.33 6.81 2.88
C ARG A 108 -6.96 5.87 4.02
N GLY A 109 -5.98 4.98 3.81
CA GLY A 109 -5.49 4.07 4.84
C GLY A 109 -4.78 4.81 5.97
N LEU A 110 -3.98 5.82 5.62
CA LEU A 110 -3.37 6.72 6.61
C LEU A 110 -4.44 7.46 7.43
N ALA A 111 -5.49 7.99 6.78
CA ALA A 111 -6.60 8.64 7.46
C ALA A 111 -7.35 7.66 8.39
N ALA A 112 -7.53 6.41 7.97
CA ALA A 112 -8.17 5.36 8.77
C ALA A 112 -7.35 4.94 10.00
N LEU A 113 -6.03 5.13 9.99
CA LEU A 113 -5.18 4.88 11.17
C LEU A 113 -5.35 5.91 12.30
N GLY A 114 -5.85 7.11 11.97
CA GLY A 114 -5.99 8.24 12.91
C GLY A 114 -7.39 8.38 13.52
N GLY A 115 -8.33 7.51 13.14
CA GLY A 115 -9.71 7.49 13.66
C GLY A 115 -9.88 6.63 14.91
#